data_AF-K7Z6K7-F1
#
_entry.id   AF-K7Z6K7-F1
#
_cell.length_a   1.000
_cell.length_b   1.000
_cell.length_c   1.000
_cell.angle_alpha   90.00
_cell.angle_beta   90.00
_cell.angle_gamma   90.00
#
_symmetry.space_group_name_H-M   'P 1'
#
loop_
_entity.id
_entity.type
_entity.pdbx_description
1 polymer ?
#
loop_
_entity_poly.entity_id
_entity_poly.type
_entity_poly.pdbx_seq_one_letter_code
_entity_poly.pdbx_strand_id
1 'polypeptide(L)'
;EISFEVVMDIYELEHSEGIILSMGGQLPNNIAMDLHRQQAKVLGSSPESIDSAENRFKFSRMLDRKGILQPRWKELTNLKSAIDFCEEVGYPCLVRPSYVLSGAAMNVAYSNQDLETYLNAASLVSKEH
;
A
#
# COMPACT_ATOMS: atom_id res chain seq x y z
N GLU A 1 -14.62 -5.45 15.43
CA GLU A 1 -13.84 -4.95 14.28
C GLU A 1 -12.85 -3.91 14.82
N ILE A 2 -11.65 -3.81 14.26
CA ILE A 2 -10.71 -2.73 14.65
C ILE A 2 -10.99 -1.57 13.70
N SER A 3 -11.71 -0.55 14.20
CA SER A 3 -11.93 0.70 13.49
C SER A 3 -11.22 1.84 14.23
N PHE A 4 -11.02 2.95 13.53
CA PHE A 4 -10.40 4.14 14.11
C PHE A 4 -11.20 4.67 15.31
N GLU A 5 -12.53 4.72 15.19
CA GLU A 5 -13.44 5.25 16.22
C GLU A 5 -13.36 4.41 17.50
N VAL A 6 -13.48 3.09 17.37
CA VAL A 6 -13.44 2.17 18.53
C VAL A 6 -12.09 2.24 19.23
N VAL A 7 -10.99 2.33 18.47
CA VAL A 7 -9.65 2.43 19.05
C VAL A 7 -9.45 3.76 19.77
N MET A 8 -9.94 4.87 19.21
CA MET A 8 -9.82 6.19 19.83
C MET A 8 -10.65 6.28 21.12
N ASP A 9 -11.89 5.78 21.10
CA ASP A 9 -12.76 5.74 22.29
C ASP A 9 -12.09 4.98 23.44
N ILE A 10 -11.50 3.81 23.16
CA ILE A 10 -10.80 3.01 24.17
C ILE A 10 -9.51 3.72 24.64
N TYR A 11 -8.75 4.31 23.72
CA TYR A 11 -7.52 5.04 24.05
C TYR A 11 -7.78 6.19 25.02
N GLU A 12 -8.84 6.96 24.79
CA GLU A 12 -9.27 8.05 25.66
C GLU A 12 -9.84 7.55 27.00
N LEU A 13 -10.73 6.56 26.96
CA LEU A 13 -11.38 5.99 28.15
C LEU A 13 -10.38 5.37 29.13
N GLU A 14 -9.41 4.62 28.61
CA GLU A 14 -8.42 3.91 29.42
C GLU A 14 -7.22 4.79 29.80
N HIS A 15 -7.16 6.03 29.32
CA HIS A 15 -6.01 6.94 29.50
C HIS A 15 -4.67 6.27 29.17
N SER A 16 -4.63 5.54 28.06
CA SER A 16 -3.48 4.74 27.67
C SER A 16 -2.25 5.60 27.42
N GLU A 17 -1.06 5.12 27.82
CA GLU A 17 0.20 5.84 27.58
C GLU A 17 0.62 5.90 26.11
N GLY A 18 0.06 5.02 25.29
CA GLY A 18 0.27 4.97 23.85
C GLY A 18 -0.27 3.70 23.20
N ILE A 19 -0.17 3.63 21.88
CA ILE A 19 -0.72 2.58 21.03
C ILE A 19 0.41 1.87 20.29
N ILE A 20 0.43 0.53 20.30
CA ILE A 20 1.37 -0.28 19.50
C ILE A 20 0.62 -0.88 18.31
N LEU A 21 0.98 -0.48 17.09
CA LEU A 21 0.30 -0.91 15.86
C LEU A 21 0.96 -2.12 15.18
N SER A 22 2.25 -2.33 15.41
CA SER A 22 3.09 -3.28 14.64
C SER A 22 2.74 -4.77 14.81
N MET A 23 1.85 -5.11 15.75
CA MET A 23 1.53 -6.50 16.10
C MET A 23 0.22 -7.02 15.50
N GLY A 24 -0.62 -6.15 14.90
CA GLY A 24 -1.96 -6.54 14.43
C GLY A 24 -2.10 -6.65 12.91
N GLY A 25 -0.98 -6.70 12.17
CA GLY A 25 -1.00 -6.82 10.71
C GLY A 25 -1.52 -5.55 10.02
N GLN A 26 -2.29 -5.70 8.95
CA GLN A 26 -2.66 -4.55 8.11
C GLN A 26 -3.79 -3.69 8.69
N LEU A 27 -4.70 -4.28 9.47
CA LEU A 27 -5.87 -3.57 9.94
C LEU A 27 -5.49 -2.37 10.85
N PRO A 28 -4.55 -2.49 11.82
CA PRO A 28 -4.04 -1.33 12.55
C PRO A 28 -3.20 -0.38 11.70
N ASN A 29 -2.46 -0.87 10.69
CA ASN A 29 -1.68 -0.01 9.80
C ASN A 29 -2.59 0.93 9.00
N ASN A 30 -3.78 0.46 8.60
CA ASN A 30 -4.74 1.24 7.84
C ASN A 30 -5.26 2.48 8.62
N ILE A 31 -5.40 2.38 9.94
CA ILE A 31 -5.87 3.49 10.80
C ILE A 31 -4.72 4.33 11.39
N ALA A 32 -3.47 3.96 11.14
CA ALA A 32 -2.30 4.59 11.77
C ALA A 32 -2.24 6.10 11.55
N MET A 33 -2.49 6.55 10.32
CA MET A 33 -2.46 7.97 9.96
C MET A 33 -3.64 8.75 10.54
N ASP A 34 -4.79 8.12 10.75
CA ASP A 34 -5.94 8.77 11.37
C ASP A 34 -5.72 8.99 12.87
N LEU A 35 -5.16 7.97 13.56
CA LEU A 35 -4.68 8.09 14.93
C LEU A 35 -3.64 9.20 15.07
N HIS A 36 -2.69 9.28 14.14
CA HIS A 36 -1.67 10.32 14.12
C HIS A 36 -2.26 11.73 13.99
N ARG A 37 -3.27 11.91 13.11
CA ARG A 37 -3.94 13.20 12.91
C ARG A 37 -4.70 13.67 14.16
N GLN A 38 -5.20 12.74 14.97
CA GLN A 38 -5.79 13.04 16.29
C GLN A 38 -4.77 13.14 17.42
N GLN A 39 -3.47 13.18 17.10
CA GLN A 39 -2.39 13.29 18.09
C GLN A 39 -2.34 12.12 19.09
N ALA A 40 -2.91 10.96 18.75
CA ALA A 40 -2.77 9.75 19.55
C ALA A 40 -1.30 9.30 19.56
N LYS A 41 -0.79 8.93 20.74
CA LYS A 41 0.63 8.60 20.90
C LYS A 41 0.90 7.18 20.45
N VAL A 42 1.44 7.02 19.24
CA VAL A 42 1.86 5.72 18.73
C VAL A 42 3.30 5.41 19.19
N LEU A 43 3.50 4.22 19.73
CA LEU A 43 4.78 3.72 20.22
C LEU A 43 5.44 2.81 19.18
N GLY A 44 6.78 2.86 19.09
CA GLY A 44 7.54 2.08 18.12
C GLY A 44 7.60 2.76 16.75
N SER A 45 7.21 2.04 15.70
CA SER A 45 7.19 2.58 14.33
C SER A 45 6.18 3.72 14.21
N SER A 46 6.66 4.91 13.80
CA SER A 46 5.77 6.06 13.66
C SER A 46 4.74 5.84 12.54
N PRO A 47 3.53 6.39 12.65
CA PRO A 47 2.51 6.32 11.59
C PRO A 47 3.01 6.79 10.22
N GLU A 48 3.83 7.83 10.18
CA GLU A 48 4.43 8.34 8.94
C GLU A 48 5.47 7.38 8.37
N SER A 49 6.18 6.62 9.23
CA SER A 49 7.09 5.57 8.80
C SER A 49 6.33 4.39 8.21
N ILE A 50 5.20 4.01 8.81
CA ILE A 50 4.28 2.99 8.29
C ILE A 50 3.74 3.42 6.91
N ASP A 51 3.21 4.64 6.82
CA ASP A 51 2.71 5.20 5.56
C ASP A 51 3.80 5.32 4.48
N SER A 52 5.03 5.70 4.86
CA SER A 52 6.18 5.74 3.94
C SER A 52 6.56 4.37 3.40
N ALA A 53 6.36 3.30 4.17
CA ALA A 53 6.65 1.93 3.76
C ALA A 53 5.51 1.32 2.91
N GLU A 54 4.25 1.57 3.30
CA GLU A 54 3.07 1.03 2.63
C GLU A 54 2.77 1.74 1.30
N ASN A 55 2.98 3.06 1.23
CA ASN A 55 2.78 3.82 0.01
C ASN A 55 3.96 3.62 -0.96
N ARG A 56 3.71 2.94 -2.08
CA ARG A 56 4.73 2.59 -3.09
C ARG A 56 5.51 3.78 -3.61
N PHE A 57 4.83 4.89 -3.85
CA PHE A 57 5.47 6.10 -4.36
C PHE A 57 6.39 6.72 -3.31
N LYS A 58 5.95 6.81 -2.04
CA LYS A 58 6.79 7.30 -0.93
C LYS A 58 7.98 6.37 -0.69
N PHE A 59 7.74 5.06 -0.68
CA PHE A 59 8.78 4.04 -0.49
C PHE A 59 9.83 4.12 -1.60
N SER A 60 9.40 4.16 -2.86
CA SER A 60 10.30 4.28 -4.00
C SER A 60 11.12 5.57 -3.96
N ARG A 61 10.49 6.73 -3.68
CA ARG A 61 11.21 7.99 -3.52
C ARG A 61 12.21 7.95 -2.38
N MET A 62 11.92 7.22 -1.31
CA MET A 62 12.86 7.01 -0.21
C MET A 62 14.07 6.20 -0.67
N LEU A 63 13.88 5.15 -1.48
CA LEU A 63 14.97 4.36 -2.07
C LEU A 63 15.85 5.23 -2.99
N ASP A 64 15.23 6.04 -3.86
CA ASP A 64 15.94 6.95 -4.76
C ASP A 64 16.82 7.93 -3.98
N ARG A 65 16.27 8.55 -2.93
CA ARG A 65 17.03 9.47 -2.06
C ARG A 65 18.21 8.79 -1.37
N LYS A 66 18.13 7.49 -1.10
CA LYS A 66 19.20 6.70 -0.49
C LYS A 66 20.17 6.11 -1.53
N GLY A 67 19.93 6.31 -2.83
CA GLY A 67 20.74 5.70 -3.89
C GLY A 67 20.61 4.17 -3.95
N ILE A 68 19.51 3.61 -3.43
CA ILE A 68 19.24 2.17 -3.48
C ILE A 68 18.58 1.86 -4.80
N LEU A 69 19.16 0.91 -5.55
CA LEU A 69 18.63 0.48 -6.84
C LEU A 69 17.25 -0.18 -6.69
N GLN A 70 16.37 0.14 -7.63
CA GLN A 70 15.04 -0.44 -7.76
C GLN A 70 14.76 -0.77 -9.23
N PRO A 71 13.94 -1.79 -9.52
CA PRO A 71 13.52 -2.07 -10.89
C PRO A 71 12.77 -0.87 -11.47
N ARG A 72 12.79 -0.74 -12.80
CA ARG A 72 11.95 0.26 -13.49
C ARG A 72 10.50 0.00 -13.12
N TRP A 73 9.81 1.01 -12.62
CA TRP A 73 8.43 0.91 -12.17
C TRP A 73 7.70 2.21 -12.47
N LYS A 74 6.36 2.15 -12.52
CA LYS A 74 5.50 3.32 -12.69
C LYS A 74 4.13 3.03 -12.08
N GLU A 75 3.57 4.03 -11.38
CA GLU A 75 2.17 3.98 -10.94
C GLU A 75 1.27 4.35 -12.11
N LEU A 76 0.30 3.49 -12.43
CA LEU A 76 -0.50 3.57 -13.65
C LEU A 76 -1.97 3.27 -13.31
N THR A 77 -2.87 4.11 -13.81
CA THR A 77 -4.31 4.05 -13.54
C THR A 77 -5.14 3.64 -14.76
N ASN A 78 -4.50 3.45 -15.92
CA ASN A 78 -5.18 3.08 -17.16
C ASN A 78 -4.40 2.02 -17.93
N LEU A 79 -5.14 1.13 -18.60
CA LEU A 79 -4.61 -0.02 -19.34
C LEU A 79 -3.61 0.41 -20.42
N LYS A 80 -3.92 1.44 -21.19
CA LYS A 80 -3.05 1.91 -22.29
C LYS A 80 -1.66 2.29 -21.78
N SER A 81 -1.60 3.10 -20.73
CA SER A 81 -0.32 3.52 -20.14
C SER A 81 0.44 2.34 -19.52
N ALA A 82 -0.26 1.31 -19.04
CA ALA A 82 0.32 0.08 -18.55
C ALA A 82 0.97 -0.74 -19.67
N ILE A 83 0.29 -0.87 -20.83
CA ILE A 83 0.85 -1.53 -22.02
C ILE A 83 2.08 -0.77 -22.51
N ASP A 84 1.96 0.55 -22.73
CA ASP A 84 3.06 1.38 -23.22
C ASP A 84 4.31 1.26 -22.32
N PHE A 85 4.11 1.23 -21.00
CA PHE A 85 5.20 1.04 -20.05
C PHE A 85 5.82 -0.37 -20.14
N CYS A 86 5.01 -1.42 -20.24
CA CYS A 86 5.50 -2.80 -20.33
C CYS A 86 6.29 -3.04 -21.63
N GLU A 87 5.87 -2.44 -22.74
CA GLU A 87 6.61 -2.47 -24.00
C GLU A 87 7.94 -1.72 -23.90
N GLU A 88 7.98 -0.61 -23.16
CA GLU A 88 9.19 0.18 -22.92
C GLU A 88 10.21 -0.53 -22.00
N VAL A 89 9.75 -1.25 -20.97
CA VAL A 89 10.63 -1.93 -20.01
C VAL A 89 10.93 -3.38 -20.38
N GLY A 90 10.10 -3.99 -21.22
CA GLY A 90 10.18 -5.39 -21.61
C GLY A 90 9.45 -6.34 -20.65
N TYR A 91 8.93 -7.44 -21.20
CA TYR A 91 8.33 -8.54 -20.44
C TYR A 91 9.39 -9.54 -19.94
N PRO A 92 9.14 -10.25 -18.82
CA PRO A 92 7.92 -10.23 -18.00
C PRO A 92 7.84 -9.02 -17.05
N CYS A 93 6.61 -8.57 -16.77
CA CYS A 93 6.31 -7.43 -15.90
C CYS A 93 5.50 -7.85 -14.67
N LEU A 94 5.92 -7.43 -13.48
CA LEU A 94 5.18 -7.66 -12.24
C LEU A 94 4.08 -6.60 -12.05
N VAL A 95 2.83 -7.03 -12.11
CA VAL A 95 1.65 -6.21 -11.82
C VAL A 95 1.33 -6.33 -10.34
N ARG A 96 1.33 -5.19 -9.63
CA ARG A 96 1.09 -5.14 -8.19
C ARG A 96 0.11 -4.03 -7.83
N PRO A 97 -1.15 -4.34 -7.52
CA PRO A 97 -2.14 -3.35 -7.08
C PRO A 97 -1.70 -2.60 -5.80
N SER A 98 -2.16 -1.36 -5.66
CA SER A 98 -2.01 -0.58 -4.42
C SER A 98 -2.99 -1.10 -3.35
N TYR A 99 -2.65 -0.95 -2.06
CA TYR A 99 -3.49 -1.27 -0.89
C TYR A 99 -3.95 -2.74 -0.71
N VAL A 100 -3.43 -3.69 -1.50
CA VAL A 100 -3.65 -5.12 -1.29
C VAL A 100 -2.42 -5.77 -0.66
N LEU A 101 -2.60 -6.39 0.52
CA LEU A 101 -1.58 -7.22 1.17
C LEU A 101 -1.93 -8.70 1.05
N SER A 102 -0.87 -9.53 1.06
CA SER A 102 -0.85 -10.99 0.81
C SER A 102 -0.68 -11.45 -0.64
N GLY A 103 -0.38 -10.54 -1.59
CA GLY A 103 -0.12 -10.94 -2.98
C GLY A 103 -1.34 -11.50 -3.72
N ALA A 104 -2.54 -11.41 -3.12
CA ALA A 104 -3.78 -12.00 -3.62
C ALA A 104 -4.17 -11.51 -5.04
N ALA A 105 -3.63 -10.38 -5.48
CA ALA A 105 -3.83 -9.84 -6.83
C ALA A 105 -2.50 -9.50 -7.54
N MET A 106 -1.37 -10.01 -7.04
CA MET A 106 -0.08 -9.87 -7.72
C MET A 106 0.02 -10.87 -8.86
N ASN A 107 0.31 -10.38 -10.06
CA ASN A 107 0.43 -11.22 -11.24
C ASN A 107 1.69 -10.87 -12.03
N VAL A 108 2.24 -11.84 -12.73
CA VAL A 108 3.35 -11.63 -13.66
C VAL A 108 2.79 -11.70 -15.07
N ALA A 109 2.73 -10.57 -15.77
CA ALA A 109 2.34 -10.51 -17.16
C ALA A 109 3.54 -10.88 -18.04
N TYR A 110 3.33 -11.78 -19.00
CA TYR A 110 4.32 -12.14 -20.02
C TYR A 110 4.01 -11.51 -21.38
N SER A 111 2.82 -10.92 -21.53
CA SER A 111 2.33 -10.29 -22.75
C SER A 111 1.30 -9.18 -22.46
N ASN A 112 0.99 -8.38 -23.48
CA ASN A 112 -0.09 -7.39 -23.43
C ASN A 112 -1.45 -8.04 -23.08
N GLN A 113 -1.70 -9.26 -23.56
CA GLN A 113 -2.94 -10.00 -23.31
C GLN A 113 -3.08 -10.42 -21.84
N ASP A 114 -1.96 -10.85 -21.22
CA ASP A 114 -1.94 -11.17 -19.79
C ASP A 114 -2.24 -9.92 -18.96
N LEU A 115 -1.63 -8.78 -19.35
CA LEU A 115 -1.81 -7.50 -18.67
C LEU A 115 -3.28 -7.06 -18.69
N GLU A 116 -3.94 -7.14 -19.84
CA GLU A 116 -5.36 -6.82 -19.98
C GLU A 116 -6.24 -7.74 -19.13
N THR A 117 -5.97 -9.05 -19.14
CA THR A 117 -6.68 -10.03 -18.31
C THR A 117 -6.56 -9.70 -16.83
N TYR A 118 -5.34 -9.45 -16.36
CA TYR A 118 -5.07 -9.18 -14.95
C TYR A 118 -5.62 -7.84 -14.47
N LEU A 119 -5.51 -6.78 -15.28
CA LEU A 119 -6.05 -5.47 -14.93
C LEU A 119 -7.58 -5.46 -14.94
N ASN A 120 -8.21 -6.17 -15.87
CA ASN A 120 -9.67 -6.32 -15.87
C ASN A 120 -10.15 -7.09 -14.63
N ALA A 121 -9.48 -8.20 -14.28
CA ALA A 121 -9.78 -8.95 -13.06
C ALA A 121 -9.57 -8.12 -11.78
N ALA A 122 -8.46 -7.37 -11.70
CA ALA A 122 -8.16 -6.51 -10.56
C ALA A 122 -9.16 -5.34 -10.44
N SER A 123 -9.64 -4.77 -11.55
CA SER A 123 -10.63 -3.70 -11.54
C SER A 123 -11.99 -4.14 -10.97
N LEU A 124 -12.34 -5.42 -11.12
CA LEU A 124 -13.56 -5.99 -10.53
C LEU A 124 -13.44 -6.13 -9.01
N VAL A 125 -12.24 -6.46 -8.51
CA VAL A 125 -11.96 -6.61 -7.08
C VAL A 125 -11.81 -5.24 -6.40
N SER A 126 -11.23 -4.26 -7.08
CA SER A 126 -11.05 -2.90 -6.54
C SER A 126 -12.34 -2.07 -6.49
N LYS A 127 -13.43 -2.50 -7.14
CA LYS A 127 -14.71 -1.78 -7.14
C LYS A 127 -15.47 -1.84 -5.81
N GLU A 128 -15.05 -2.70 -4.88
CA GLU A 128 -15.69 -2.81 -3.57
C GLU A 128 -15.05 -1.94 -2.48
N HIS A 129 -14.06 -1.09 -2.79
CA HIS A 129 -13.42 -0.17 -1.83
C HIS A 129 -13.22 1.23 -2.43
#